data_AF-A0A7J8IFT0-F1
#
_entry.id   AF-A0A7J8IFT0-F1
#
_cell.length_a   1.000
_cell.length_b   1.000
_cell.length_c   1.000
_cell.angle_alpha   90.00
_cell.angle_beta   90.00
_cell.angle_gamma   90.00
#
_symmetry.space_group_name_H-M   'P 1'
#
loop_
_entity.id
_entity.type
_entity.pdbx_description
1 polymer ?
#
loop_
_entity_poly.entity_id
_entity_poly.type
_entity_poly.pdbx_seq_one_letter_code
_entity_poly.pdbx_strand_id
1 'polypeptide(L)'
;MAAVVLAAAVRARILQVSSKVNSIWYSASSFSSSSVPTVKLFIDGKFVESKSDKWIDIHNPATNEVIGRVPQATKAEMDAAVASCKRAFPAWADTSVLSRQQVLLRYQQLIKENLKEIARLITLEQGKTLADAEGDVFRGLQVVEHACSVTSLMLGETMPSITKDMDLYSYRLPLGVCAGIAPFNFPAMIPLWMFPMAMVCGNTFLMKPSERVPGATMLLAKLLQDSGAPVGTLNIIHGQHEAVNFICDHPDIKAISFVGSNQAGEYIFERGSRHGKRVQANMGAKNHGVVMPDANKENTLNQLVGAAFGAAGQRCMALSTAILVGEAKKWLPELVERAKTLRVNAGDQPGADFGPLITPQAKERVCNLIDSGTKEGASILLDGRKIKVKGYENGNFVGPTIISNVKVNNSGLFCSQI
;
A
#
# COMPACT_ATOMS: atom_id res chain seq x y z
N MET A 1 -26.29 -34.06 15.21
CA MET A 1 -27.12 -32.99 14.61
C MET A 1 -26.67 -31.57 14.97
N ALA A 2 -26.29 -31.26 16.22
CA ALA A 2 -25.89 -29.90 16.62
C ALA A 2 -24.69 -29.28 15.85
N ALA A 3 -23.67 -30.08 15.52
CA ALA A 3 -22.51 -29.60 14.74
C ALA A 3 -22.84 -29.23 13.28
N VAL A 4 -23.80 -29.92 12.68
CA VAL A 4 -24.27 -29.66 11.31
C VAL A 4 -25.10 -28.38 11.25
N VAL A 5 -25.92 -28.12 12.28
CA VAL A 5 -26.69 -26.89 12.42
C VAL A 5 -25.78 -25.67 12.67
N LEU A 6 -24.71 -25.83 13.46
CA LEU A 6 -23.73 -24.77 13.70
C LEU A 6 -22.91 -24.44 12.43
N ALA A 7 -22.48 -25.46 11.68
CA ALA A 7 -21.79 -25.27 10.40
C ALA A 7 -22.71 -24.63 9.34
N ALA A 8 -23.99 -25.01 9.29
CA ALA A 8 -24.97 -24.39 8.41
C ALA A 8 -25.27 -22.93 8.79
N ALA A 9 -25.34 -22.60 10.08
CA ALA A 9 -25.53 -21.24 10.57
C ALA A 9 -24.31 -20.33 10.29
N VAL A 10 -23.09 -20.87 10.43
CA VAL A 10 -21.84 -20.17 10.06
C VAL A 10 -21.77 -19.97 8.54
N ARG A 11 -22.11 -20.99 7.74
CA ARG A 11 -22.15 -20.90 6.27
C ARG A 11 -23.23 -19.93 5.77
N ALA A 12 -24.40 -19.90 6.42
CA ALA A 12 -25.47 -18.93 6.13
C ALA A 12 -25.07 -17.49 6.51
N ARG A 13 -24.32 -17.30 7.61
CA ARG A 13 -23.72 -15.99 7.97
C ARG A 13 -22.67 -15.54 6.95
N ILE A 14 -21.79 -16.43 6.50
CA ILE A 14 -20.77 -16.14 5.49
C ILE A 14 -21.44 -15.76 4.15
N LEU A 15 -22.46 -16.51 3.73
CA LEU A 15 -23.22 -16.22 2.50
C LEU A 15 -24.07 -14.94 2.61
N GLN A 16 -24.59 -14.58 3.79
CA GLN A 16 -25.27 -13.29 4.02
C GLN A 16 -24.30 -12.09 4.07
N VAL A 17 -23.03 -12.29 4.43
CA VAL A 17 -22.00 -11.25 4.39
C VAL A 17 -21.57 -10.98 2.94
N SER A 18 -21.47 -12.04 2.11
CA SER A 18 -21.14 -11.93 0.68
C SER A 18 -22.19 -11.15 -0.14
N SER A 19 -23.47 -11.22 0.21
CA SER A 19 -24.56 -10.55 -0.54
C SER A 19 -24.86 -9.09 -0.12
N LYS A 20 -24.12 -8.54 0.86
CA LYS A 20 -24.38 -7.18 1.40
C LYS A 20 -23.20 -6.21 1.32
N VAL A 21 -22.23 -6.44 0.43
CA VAL A 21 -21.30 -5.38 0.02
C VAL A 21 -21.99 -4.55 -1.08
N ASN A 22 -23.14 -3.94 -0.77
CA ASN A 22 -23.60 -2.80 -1.56
C ASN A 22 -22.55 -1.70 -1.35
N SER A 23 -22.04 -1.15 -2.43
CA SER A 23 -20.99 -0.12 -2.47
C SER A 23 -21.46 1.20 -1.85
N ILE A 24 -21.61 1.22 -0.53
CA ILE A 24 -21.99 2.42 0.25
C ILE A 24 -20.86 3.47 0.21
N TRP A 25 -19.67 3.11 -0.28
CA TRP A 25 -18.51 4.00 -0.36
C TRP A 25 -18.49 4.88 -1.62
N TYR A 26 -19.04 4.38 -2.73
CA TYR A 26 -19.25 5.13 -3.97
C TYR A 26 -20.45 4.53 -4.70
N SER A 27 -21.63 5.17 -4.64
CA SER A 27 -22.76 4.78 -5.48
C SER A 27 -22.41 5.10 -6.93
N ALA A 28 -22.36 4.09 -7.80
CA ALA A 28 -22.16 4.27 -9.24
C ALA A 28 -23.41 4.80 -9.96
N SER A 29 -24.48 5.13 -9.23
CA SER A 29 -25.73 5.69 -9.77
C SER A 29 -25.95 7.12 -9.26
N SER A 30 -25.99 8.05 -10.22
CA SER A 30 -26.47 9.43 -10.14
C SER A 30 -25.87 10.33 -9.06
N PHE A 31 -24.97 11.23 -9.46
CA PHE A 31 -24.61 12.45 -8.75
C PHE A 31 -25.79 13.46 -8.72
N SER A 32 -26.95 13.05 -8.20
CA SER A 32 -28.10 13.94 -7.99
C SER A 32 -28.26 14.40 -6.55
N SER A 33 -27.27 14.15 -5.67
CA SER A 33 -27.18 14.77 -4.34
C SER A 33 -25.88 15.56 -4.19
N SER A 34 -25.99 16.79 -3.73
CA SER A 34 -25.03 17.90 -3.86
C SER A 34 -23.83 17.87 -2.90
N SER A 35 -23.31 16.71 -2.50
CA SER A 35 -22.15 16.61 -1.58
C SER A 35 -21.19 15.49 -1.95
N VAL A 36 -19.90 15.82 -2.08
CA VAL A 36 -18.79 14.88 -2.27
C VAL A 36 -18.74 13.87 -1.10
N PRO A 37 -18.64 12.55 -1.35
CA PRO A 37 -18.58 11.53 -0.31
C PRO A 37 -17.42 11.73 0.68
N THR A 38 -17.64 11.40 1.96
CA THR A 38 -16.61 11.45 3.00
C THR A 38 -16.17 10.05 3.42
N VAL A 39 -14.86 9.90 3.63
CA VAL A 39 -14.25 8.69 4.15
C VAL A 39 -14.29 8.74 5.67
N LYS A 40 -14.82 7.67 6.26
CA LYS A 40 -14.97 7.53 7.71
C LYS A 40 -13.66 7.06 8.35
N LEU A 41 -13.50 7.32 9.65
CA LEU A 41 -12.53 6.62 10.47
C LEU A 41 -13.00 5.18 10.71
N PHE A 42 -12.12 4.28 11.11
CA PHE A 42 -12.50 2.95 11.60
C PHE A 42 -12.06 2.80 13.04
N ILE A 43 -12.99 2.91 13.99
CA ILE A 43 -12.68 2.89 15.42
C ILE A 43 -13.59 1.89 16.11
N ASP A 44 -13.01 1.02 16.95
CA ASP A 44 -13.75 0.07 17.79
C ASP A 44 -14.69 -0.86 16.99
N GLY A 45 -14.21 -1.30 15.82
CA GLY A 45 -14.95 -2.16 14.90
C GLY A 45 -16.06 -1.48 14.11
N LYS A 46 -16.12 -0.13 14.12
CA LYS A 46 -17.17 0.66 13.47
C LYS A 46 -16.58 1.74 12.57
N PHE A 47 -17.32 2.06 11.52
CA PHE A 47 -17.05 3.25 10.72
C PHE A 47 -17.62 4.48 11.41
N VAL A 48 -16.78 5.46 11.72
CA VAL A 48 -17.11 6.64 12.51
C VAL A 48 -16.94 7.89 11.66
N GLU A 49 -17.98 8.72 11.58
CA GLU A 49 -17.91 10.04 10.94
C GLU A 49 -16.99 10.95 11.75
N SER A 50 -16.07 11.63 11.08
CA SER A 50 -15.16 12.53 11.78
C SER A 50 -15.84 13.84 12.16
N LYS A 51 -15.46 14.38 13.32
CA LYS A 51 -15.80 15.72 13.80
C LYS A 51 -14.83 16.80 13.29
N SER A 52 -13.91 16.44 12.42
CA SER A 52 -12.95 17.38 11.84
C SER A 52 -13.63 18.40 10.92
N ASP A 53 -13.17 19.63 11.00
CA ASP A 53 -13.47 20.72 10.06
C ASP A 53 -12.47 20.75 8.89
N LYS A 54 -11.37 19.99 8.98
CA LYS A 54 -10.31 19.93 7.98
C LYS A 54 -10.43 18.65 7.15
N TRP A 55 -10.60 18.82 5.85
CA TRP A 55 -10.78 17.74 4.89
C TRP A 55 -9.73 17.80 3.79
N ILE A 56 -9.38 16.64 3.24
CA ILE A 56 -8.44 16.49 2.13
C ILE A 56 -9.20 15.84 0.97
N ASP A 57 -9.17 16.47 -0.18
CA ASP A 57 -9.81 15.97 -1.39
C ASP A 57 -9.06 14.77 -1.97
N ILE A 58 -9.83 13.72 -2.27
CA ILE A 58 -9.40 12.53 -3.01
C ILE A 58 -9.77 12.78 -4.47
N HIS A 59 -8.78 12.69 -5.35
CA HIS A 59 -8.96 12.94 -6.77
C HIS A 59 -8.85 11.64 -7.56
N ASN A 60 -9.67 11.47 -8.60
CA ASN A 60 -9.39 10.47 -9.62
C ASN A 60 -8.21 10.98 -10.48
N PRO A 61 -7.04 10.32 -10.51
CA PRO A 61 -5.87 10.88 -11.19
C PRO A 61 -5.99 10.90 -12.72
N ALA A 62 -6.95 10.17 -13.30
CA ALA A 62 -7.22 10.18 -14.74
C ALA A 62 -8.06 11.40 -15.18
N THR A 63 -8.89 11.97 -14.30
CA THR A 63 -9.75 13.12 -14.62
C THR A 63 -9.43 14.38 -13.81
N ASN A 64 -8.72 14.23 -12.68
CA ASN A 64 -8.54 15.22 -11.61
C ASN A 64 -9.86 15.71 -10.99
N GLU A 65 -10.95 14.97 -11.15
CA GLU A 65 -12.19 15.26 -10.44
C GLU A 65 -12.10 14.79 -8.99
N VAL A 66 -12.67 15.58 -8.07
CA VAL A 66 -12.79 15.20 -6.66
C VAL A 66 -13.84 14.09 -6.55
N ILE A 67 -13.40 12.90 -6.15
CA ILE A 67 -14.26 11.73 -5.98
C ILE A 67 -14.69 11.53 -4.53
N GLY A 68 -13.90 12.02 -3.57
CA GLY A 68 -14.19 11.87 -2.13
C GLY A 68 -13.38 12.84 -1.27
N ARG A 69 -13.61 12.81 0.03
CA ARG A 69 -12.86 13.58 1.02
C ARG A 69 -12.49 12.73 2.22
N VAL A 70 -11.30 12.92 2.74
CA VAL A 70 -10.81 12.25 3.95
C VAL A 70 -10.55 13.28 5.05
N PRO A 71 -10.93 13.00 6.30
CA PRO A 71 -10.73 13.93 7.39
C PRO A 71 -9.25 13.99 7.79
N GLN A 72 -8.81 15.16 8.26
CA GLN A 72 -7.66 15.24 9.15
C GLN A 72 -8.16 14.93 10.57
N ALA A 73 -7.95 13.70 11.04
CA ALA A 73 -8.51 13.26 12.32
C ALA A 73 -8.09 14.18 13.46
N THR A 74 -9.06 14.55 14.29
CA THR A 74 -8.83 15.38 15.47
C THR A 74 -8.01 14.61 16.50
N LYS A 75 -7.32 15.34 17.39
CA LYS A 75 -6.57 14.72 18.50
C LYS A 75 -7.44 13.78 19.34
N ALA A 76 -8.68 14.17 19.65
CA ALA A 76 -9.63 13.35 20.40
C ALA A 76 -9.98 12.02 19.69
N GLU A 77 -10.12 12.04 18.37
CA GLU A 77 -10.38 10.83 17.58
C GLU A 77 -9.16 9.91 17.52
N MET A 78 -7.97 10.49 17.37
CA MET A 78 -6.72 9.72 17.42
C MET A 78 -6.49 9.09 18.79
N ASP A 79 -6.73 9.82 19.88
CA ASP A 79 -6.66 9.30 21.25
C ASP A 79 -7.72 8.19 21.47
N ALA A 80 -8.95 8.36 20.96
CA ALA A 80 -9.98 7.32 21.01
C ALA A 80 -9.57 6.04 20.27
N ALA A 81 -8.91 6.15 19.11
CA ALA A 81 -8.42 5.01 18.35
C ALA A 81 -7.34 4.23 19.12
N VAL A 82 -6.35 4.92 19.70
CA VAL A 82 -5.31 4.25 20.52
C VAL A 82 -5.90 3.67 21.80
N ALA A 83 -6.84 4.38 22.44
CA ALA A 83 -7.54 3.85 23.61
C ALA A 83 -8.31 2.57 23.29
N SER A 84 -8.94 2.47 22.10
CA SER A 84 -9.57 1.23 21.63
C SER A 84 -8.54 0.11 21.43
N CYS A 85 -7.42 0.39 20.76
CA CYS A 85 -6.30 -0.56 20.63
C CYS A 85 -5.82 -1.08 21.99
N LYS A 86 -5.66 -0.18 22.98
CA LYS A 86 -5.17 -0.51 24.31
C LYS A 86 -6.16 -1.34 25.12
N ARG A 87 -7.46 -1.02 25.05
CA ARG A 87 -8.51 -1.80 25.72
C ARG A 87 -8.62 -3.22 25.16
N ALA A 88 -8.47 -3.38 23.84
CA ALA A 88 -8.57 -4.69 23.19
C ALA A 88 -7.33 -5.57 23.39
N PHE A 89 -6.16 -4.97 23.65
CA PHE A 89 -4.88 -5.68 23.66
C PHE A 89 -4.79 -6.85 24.66
N PRO A 90 -5.12 -6.72 25.96
CA PRO A 90 -4.95 -7.82 26.91
C PRO A 90 -5.71 -9.09 26.50
N ALA A 91 -7.01 -8.95 26.18
CA ALA A 91 -7.83 -10.08 25.76
C ALA A 91 -7.38 -10.70 24.42
N TRP A 92 -6.88 -9.87 23.49
CA TRP A 92 -6.38 -10.35 22.21
C TRP A 92 -5.03 -11.06 22.32
N ALA A 93 -4.13 -10.56 23.17
CA ALA A 93 -2.85 -11.21 23.46
C ALA A 93 -3.04 -12.58 24.09
N ASP A 94 -4.00 -12.71 25.03
CA ASP A 94 -4.35 -13.96 25.71
C ASP A 94 -5.14 -14.95 24.85
N THR A 95 -5.69 -14.50 23.71
CA THR A 95 -6.37 -15.38 22.76
C THR A 95 -5.36 -16.35 22.15
N SER A 96 -5.67 -17.66 22.17
CA SER A 96 -4.73 -18.68 21.68
C SER A 96 -4.25 -18.42 20.24
N VAL A 97 -3.00 -18.80 19.94
CA VAL A 97 -2.40 -18.66 18.59
C VAL A 97 -3.28 -19.30 17.51
N LEU A 98 -3.87 -20.47 17.78
CA LEU A 98 -4.78 -21.15 16.86
C LEU A 98 -6.07 -20.35 16.62
N SER A 99 -6.65 -19.74 17.66
CA SER A 99 -7.83 -18.88 17.50
C SER A 99 -7.52 -17.64 16.64
N ARG A 100 -6.34 -17.03 16.82
CA ARG A 100 -5.89 -15.91 15.99
C ARG A 100 -5.64 -16.34 14.54
N GLN A 101 -5.06 -17.51 14.32
CA GLN A 101 -4.89 -18.12 12.99
C GLN A 101 -6.24 -18.29 12.28
N GLN A 102 -7.28 -18.77 12.97
CA GLN A 102 -8.61 -18.98 12.38
C GLN A 102 -9.25 -17.67 11.88
N VAL A 103 -8.99 -16.54 12.54
CA VAL A 103 -9.42 -15.21 12.05
C VAL A 103 -8.75 -14.91 10.70
N LEU A 104 -7.44 -15.14 10.58
CA LEU A 104 -6.73 -14.87 9.32
C LEU A 104 -7.06 -15.86 8.20
N LEU A 105 -7.36 -17.13 8.52
CA LEU A 105 -7.85 -18.10 7.54
C LEU A 105 -9.18 -17.68 6.92
N ARG A 106 -10.11 -17.14 7.72
CA ARG A 106 -11.35 -16.54 7.18
C ARG A 106 -11.07 -15.25 6.42
N TYR A 107 -10.15 -14.44 6.93
CA TYR A 107 -9.80 -13.16 6.31
C TYR A 107 -9.21 -13.32 4.91
N GLN A 108 -8.28 -14.25 4.69
CA GLN A 108 -7.72 -14.50 3.36
C GLN A 108 -8.80 -14.90 2.34
N GLN A 109 -9.81 -15.65 2.76
CA GLN A 109 -10.91 -16.07 1.90
C GLN A 109 -11.80 -14.88 1.52
N LEU A 110 -12.11 -14.01 2.48
CA LEU A 110 -12.87 -12.79 2.23
C LEU A 110 -12.13 -11.83 1.28
N ILE A 111 -10.81 -11.71 1.39
CA ILE A 111 -10.00 -10.93 0.43
C ILE A 111 -10.08 -11.54 -0.97
N LYS A 112 -9.94 -12.87 -1.10
CA LYS A 112 -10.06 -13.58 -2.39
C LYS A 112 -11.41 -13.32 -3.06
N GLU A 113 -12.49 -13.42 -2.29
CA GLU A 113 -13.87 -13.20 -2.77
C GLU A 113 -14.15 -11.75 -3.18
N ASN A 114 -13.45 -10.79 -2.57
CA ASN A 114 -13.64 -9.35 -2.81
C ASN A 114 -12.50 -8.72 -3.62
N LEU A 115 -11.60 -9.52 -4.19
CA LEU A 115 -10.36 -9.04 -4.84
C LEU A 115 -10.65 -8.00 -5.92
N LYS A 116 -11.66 -8.23 -6.75
CA LYS A 116 -12.04 -7.31 -7.83
C LYS A 116 -12.58 -5.97 -7.33
N GLU A 117 -13.35 -5.98 -6.24
CA GLU A 117 -13.88 -4.74 -5.67
C GLU A 117 -12.78 -3.92 -4.97
N ILE A 118 -11.86 -4.59 -4.28
CA ILE A 118 -10.68 -3.93 -3.72
C ILE A 118 -9.86 -3.32 -4.87
N ALA A 119 -9.58 -4.08 -5.93
CA ALA A 119 -8.82 -3.60 -7.09
C ALA A 119 -9.48 -2.38 -7.77
N ARG A 120 -10.82 -2.39 -7.89
CA ARG A 120 -11.57 -1.25 -8.44
C ARG A 120 -11.35 0.04 -7.63
N LEU A 121 -11.36 -0.04 -6.30
CA LEU A 121 -11.08 1.12 -5.44
C LEU A 121 -9.64 1.63 -5.63
N ILE A 122 -8.68 0.71 -5.75
CA ILE A 122 -7.27 1.07 -6.00
C ILE A 122 -7.15 1.79 -7.34
N THR A 123 -7.73 1.27 -8.43
CA THR A 123 -7.68 1.91 -9.74
C THR A 123 -8.36 3.28 -9.72
N LEU A 124 -9.51 3.42 -9.06
CA LEU A 124 -10.26 4.67 -8.97
C LEU A 124 -9.46 5.79 -8.27
N GLU A 125 -8.82 5.47 -7.13
CA GLU A 125 -8.14 6.48 -6.30
C GLU A 125 -6.65 6.64 -6.67
N GLN A 126 -5.98 5.57 -7.13
CA GLN A 126 -4.53 5.57 -7.40
C GLN A 126 -4.21 5.73 -8.89
N GLY A 127 -5.06 5.22 -9.79
CA GLY A 127 -4.93 5.34 -11.24
C GLY A 127 -4.27 4.17 -11.96
N LYS A 128 -3.59 3.22 -11.28
CA LYS A 128 -3.02 2.03 -11.93
C LYS A 128 -4.09 1.17 -12.63
N THR A 129 -3.66 0.36 -13.58
CA THR A 129 -4.54 -0.56 -14.31
C THR A 129 -5.23 -1.53 -13.36
N LEU A 130 -6.40 -2.04 -13.75
CA LEU A 130 -7.08 -3.08 -12.95
C LEU A 130 -6.18 -4.30 -12.73
N ALA A 131 -5.40 -4.72 -13.73
CA ALA A 131 -4.46 -5.83 -13.59
C ALA A 131 -3.36 -5.54 -12.55
N ASP A 132 -2.77 -4.34 -12.56
CA ASP A 132 -1.79 -3.93 -11.55
C ASP A 132 -2.44 -3.84 -10.14
N ALA A 133 -3.70 -3.41 -10.06
CA ALA A 133 -4.46 -3.35 -8.82
C ALA A 133 -4.83 -4.74 -8.28
N GLU A 134 -5.20 -5.70 -9.13
CA GLU A 134 -5.38 -7.09 -8.74
C GLU A 134 -4.07 -7.69 -8.21
N GLY A 135 -2.94 -7.36 -8.87
CA GLY A 135 -1.60 -7.71 -8.40
C GLY A 135 -1.27 -7.13 -7.02
N ASP A 136 -1.63 -5.87 -6.76
CA ASP A 136 -1.50 -5.20 -5.45
C ASP A 136 -2.23 -6.00 -4.35
N VAL A 137 -3.51 -6.31 -4.57
CA VAL A 137 -4.32 -7.09 -3.63
C VAL A 137 -3.74 -8.48 -3.43
N PHE A 138 -3.37 -9.15 -4.53
CA PHE A 138 -2.83 -10.50 -4.49
C PHE A 138 -1.52 -10.58 -3.69
N ARG A 139 -0.61 -9.62 -3.85
CA ARG A 139 0.64 -9.60 -3.07
C ARG A 139 0.40 -9.34 -1.58
N GLY A 140 -0.60 -8.53 -1.23
CA GLY A 140 -1.02 -8.36 0.16
C GLY A 140 -1.64 -9.64 0.74
N LEU A 141 -2.50 -10.31 -0.03
CA LEU A 141 -3.12 -11.58 0.33
C LEU A 141 -2.07 -12.66 0.65
N GLN A 142 -0.99 -12.75 -0.12
CA GLN A 142 0.11 -13.70 0.16
C GLN A 142 0.73 -13.51 1.55
N VAL A 143 0.77 -12.27 2.07
CA VAL A 143 1.23 -12.04 3.45
C VAL A 143 0.20 -12.49 4.48
N VAL A 144 -1.09 -12.33 4.21
CA VAL A 144 -2.15 -12.90 5.07
C VAL A 144 -2.09 -14.43 5.09
N GLU A 145 -1.83 -15.05 3.94
CA GLU A 145 -1.63 -16.49 3.84
C GLU A 145 -0.39 -16.94 4.62
N HIS A 146 0.73 -16.22 4.51
CA HIS A 146 1.93 -16.48 5.31
C HIS A 146 1.67 -16.30 6.82
N ALA A 147 0.89 -15.29 7.21
CA ALA A 147 0.49 -15.07 8.60
C ALA A 147 -0.32 -16.25 9.16
N CYS A 148 -1.01 -17.03 8.32
CA CYS A 148 -1.68 -18.25 8.76
C CYS A 148 -0.69 -19.34 9.23
N SER A 149 0.61 -19.23 8.94
CA SER A 149 1.65 -20.13 9.46
C SER A 149 2.14 -19.75 10.88
N VAL A 150 1.43 -18.85 11.57
CA VAL A 150 1.81 -18.29 12.89
C VAL A 150 2.24 -19.32 13.94
N THR A 151 1.66 -20.53 13.93
CA THR A 151 1.97 -21.60 14.89
C THR A 151 3.44 -22.02 14.85
N SER A 152 4.05 -21.98 13.66
CA SER A 152 5.48 -22.25 13.49
C SER A 152 6.31 -20.97 13.62
N LEU A 153 5.77 -19.83 13.16
CA LEU A 153 6.49 -18.54 13.18
C LEU A 153 6.72 -17.99 14.60
N MET A 154 5.86 -18.35 15.57
CA MET A 154 5.95 -17.86 16.96
C MET A 154 6.71 -18.78 17.91
N LEU A 155 7.23 -19.92 17.44
CA LEU A 155 8.03 -20.81 18.29
C LEU A 155 9.23 -20.05 18.86
N GLY A 156 9.45 -20.24 20.17
CA GLY A 156 10.68 -19.85 20.83
C GLY A 156 11.74 -20.94 20.69
N GLU A 157 12.82 -20.78 21.43
CA GLU A 157 13.95 -21.70 21.44
C GLU A 157 14.09 -22.34 22.82
N THR A 158 14.57 -23.58 22.85
CA THR A 158 14.88 -24.30 24.08
C THR A 158 16.26 -24.91 23.98
N MET A 159 17.02 -24.85 25.07
CA MET A 159 18.32 -25.50 25.21
C MET A 159 18.36 -26.18 26.58
N PRO A 160 18.38 -27.53 26.63
CA PRO A 160 18.50 -28.24 27.89
C PRO A 160 19.91 -28.13 28.45
N SER A 161 20.04 -28.16 29.78
CA SER A 161 21.31 -28.33 30.49
C SER A 161 22.40 -27.33 30.07
N ILE A 162 22.06 -26.04 29.97
CA ILE A 162 23.08 -24.99 29.74
C ILE A 162 24.12 -24.98 30.88
N THR A 163 23.70 -25.38 32.07
CA THR A 163 24.55 -25.79 33.18
C THR A 163 23.85 -26.89 33.98
N LYS A 164 24.53 -27.42 34.99
CA LYS A 164 23.99 -28.43 35.90
C LYS A 164 22.64 -27.96 36.47
N ASP A 165 21.62 -28.79 36.33
CA ASP A 165 20.26 -28.58 36.84
C ASP A 165 19.56 -27.30 36.31
N MET A 166 19.91 -26.83 35.10
CA MET A 166 19.30 -25.63 34.51
C MET A 166 19.07 -25.76 32.99
N ASP A 167 17.82 -25.50 32.57
CA ASP A 167 17.42 -25.36 31.18
C ASP A 167 17.19 -23.89 30.81
N LEU A 168 17.34 -23.57 29.53
CA LEU A 168 17.04 -22.26 28.95
C LEU A 168 15.84 -22.35 28.00
N TYR A 169 14.90 -21.42 28.10
CA TYR A 169 13.80 -21.26 27.16
C TYR A 169 13.56 -19.79 26.81
N SER A 170 13.05 -19.52 25.62
CA SER A 170 12.62 -18.20 25.17
C SER A 170 11.19 -18.22 24.64
N TYR A 171 10.49 -17.08 24.73
CA TYR A 171 9.14 -16.90 24.18
C TYR A 171 9.07 -15.64 23.33
N ARG A 172 8.27 -15.70 22.27
CA ARG A 172 7.92 -14.51 21.46
C ARG A 172 6.57 -14.00 21.92
N LEU A 173 6.56 -12.85 22.59
CA LEU A 173 5.35 -12.22 23.13
C LEU A 173 4.99 -10.95 22.31
N PRO A 174 3.71 -10.59 22.21
CA PRO A 174 3.31 -9.34 21.56
C PRO A 174 3.81 -8.13 22.35
N LEU A 175 4.02 -7.02 21.64
CA LEU A 175 4.52 -5.77 22.18
C LEU A 175 3.42 -4.91 22.82
N GLY A 176 2.21 -4.92 22.25
CA GLY A 176 1.14 -4.00 22.64
C GLY A 176 0.44 -3.40 21.43
N VAL A 177 0.25 -2.08 21.46
CA VAL A 177 -0.26 -1.31 20.31
C VAL A 177 0.89 -1.06 19.34
N CYS A 178 0.76 -1.55 18.11
CA CYS A 178 1.65 -1.23 16.99
C CYS A 178 0.96 -0.25 16.05
N ALA A 179 1.74 0.49 15.27
CA ALA A 179 1.20 1.43 14.28
C ALA A 179 1.82 1.27 12.90
N GLY A 180 1.05 1.59 11.87
CA GLY A 180 1.45 1.50 10.47
C GLY A 180 1.13 2.79 9.72
N ILE A 181 2.06 3.26 8.91
CA ILE A 181 1.88 4.41 8.02
C ILE A 181 2.20 3.94 6.60
N ALA A 182 1.19 3.93 5.72
CA ALA A 182 1.32 3.41 4.37
C ALA A 182 1.29 4.52 3.29
N PRO A 183 2.01 4.32 2.17
CA PRO A 183 2.09 5.27 1.08
C PRO A 183 0.92 5.06 0.10
N PHE A 184 0.88 5.91 -0.94
CA PHE A 184 -0.23 5.91 -1.91
C PHE A 184 -0.14 4.81 -2.97
N ASN A 185 1.06 4.30 -3.25
CA ASN A 185 1.27 3.50 -4.45
C ASN A 185 0.80 2.06 -4.32
N PHE A 186 0.67 1.52 -3.11
CA PHE A 186 0.13 0.19 -2.86
C PHE A 186 -0.82 0.16 -1.65
N PRO A 187 -2.05 0.68 -1.80
CA PRO A 187 -3.00 0.88 -0.70
C PRO A 187 -3.71 -0.39 -0.21
N ALA A 188 -3.40 -1.56 -0.77
CA ALA A 188 -3.81 -2.85 -0.21
C ALA A 188 -2.60 -3.67 0.28
N MET A 189 -1.60 -3.87 -0.58
CA MET A 189 -0.42 -4.67 -0.29
C MET A 189 0.31 -4.21 0.98
N ILE A 190 0.62 -2.92 1.08
CA ILE A 190 1.44 -2.41 2.20
C ILE A 190 0.67 -2.44 3.53
N PRO A 191 -0.60 -2.01 3.63
CA PRO A 191 -1.40 -2.27 4.82
C PRO A 191 -1.40 -3.75 5.24
N LEU A 192 -1.56 -4.66 4.28
CA LEU A 192 -1.55 -6.11 4.51
C LEU A 192 -0.18 -6.68 4.89
N TRP A 193 0.91 -5.98 4.59
CA TRP A 193 2.24 -6.31 5.12
C TRP A 193 2.36 -6.02 6.62
N MET A 194 1.54 -5.11 7.14
CA MET A 194 1.67 -4.56 8.49
C MET A 194 0.69 -5.18 9.47
N PHE A 195 -0.60 -4.83 9.37
CA PHE A 195 -1.56 -5.13 10.44
C PHE A 195 -1.88 -6.63 10.56
N PRO A 196 -1.98 -7.45 9.49
CA PRO A 196 -2.28 -8.87 9.65
C PRO A 196 -1.18 -9.60 10.43
N MET A 197 0.09 -9.33 10.11
CA MET A 197 1.23 -9.92 10.81
C MET A 197 1.30 -9.47 12.26
N ALA A 198 1.13 -8.16 12.52
CA ALA A 198 1.12 -7.65 13.90
C ALA A 198 0.00 -8.30 14.73
N MET A 199 -1.21 -8.38 14.16
CA MET A 199 -2.39 -8.94 14.83
C MET A 199 -2.28 -10.43 15.07
N VAL A 200 -1.78 -11.22 14.12
CA VAL A 200 -1.63 -12.67 14.34
C VAL A 200 -0.61 -12.99 15.44
N CYS A 201 0.38 -12.12 15.62
CA CYS A 201 1.32 -12.19 16.75
C CYS A 201 0.72 -11.76 18.10
N GLY A 202 -0.53 -11.26 18.13
CA GLY A 202 -1.23 -10.84 19.35
C GLY A 202 -1.21 -9.34 19.64
N ASN A 203 -0.68 -8.50 18.75
CA ASN A 203 -0.70 -7.05 18.90
C ASN A 203 -2.05 -6.46 18.46
N THR A 204 -2.39 -5.27 18.94
CA THR A 204 -3.42 -4.43 18.29
C THR A 204 -2.76 -3.39 17.40
N PHE A 205 -3.50 -2.86 16.43
CA PHE A 205 -2.90 -2.09 15.35
C PHE A 205 -3.65 -0.78 15.07
N LEU A 206 -2.90 0.32 15.02
CA LEU A 206 -3.37 1.62 14.54
C LEU A 206 -2.79 1.88 13.14
N MET A 207 -3.66 1.97 12.13
CA MET A 207 -3.26 2.19 10.75
C MET A 207 -3.55 3.62 10.30
N LYS A 208 -2.60 4.25 9.62
CA LYS A 208 -2.79 5.49 8.85
C LYS A 208 -2.46 5.25 7.37
N PRO A 209 -3.46 4.93 6.52
CA PRO A 209 -3.23 4.86 5.09
C PRO A 209 -2.96 6.25 4.51
N SER A 210 -2.42 6.29 3.30
CA SER A 210 -2.31 7.52 2.52
C SER A 210 -3.70 8.15 2.33
N GLU A 211 -3.80 9.44 2.62
CA GLU A 211 -4.98 10.26 2.41
C GLU A 211 -5.39 10.36 0.93
N ARG A 212 -4.52 9.96 0.00
CA ARG A 212 -4.85 9.96 -1.44
C ARG A 212 -5.65 8.73 -1.87
N VAL A 213 -5.58 7.63 -1.13
CA VAL A 213 -6.06 6.30 -1.57
C VAL A 213 -6.59 5.45 -0.40
N PRO A 214 -7.49 5.97 0.46
CA PRO A 214 -7.90 5.26 1.66
C PRO A 214 -8.84 4.07 1.40
N GLY A 215 -9.55 4.04 0.27
CA GLY A 215 -10.71 3.18 0.05
C GLY A 215 -10.40 1.69 0.17
N ALA A 216 -9.30 1.23 -0.44
CA ALA A 216 -8.89 -0.18 -0.36
C ALA A 216 -8.60 -0.62 1.08
N THR A 217 -7.90 0.21 1.87
CA THR A 217 -7.61 -0.09 3.28
C THR A 217 -8.90 -0.12 4.13
N MET A 218 -9.86 0.77 3.86
CA MET A 218 -11.14 0.78 4.58
C MET A 218 -11.99 -0.47 4.29
N LEU A 219 -12.03 -0.93 3.04
CA LEU A 219 -12.69 -2.19 2.69
C LEU A 219 -12.00 -3.38 3.38
N LEU A 220 -10.66 -3.41 3.38
CA LEU A 220 -9.89 -4.44 4.07
C LEU A 220 -10.18 -4.50 5.57
N ALA A 221 -10.42 -3.36 6.23
CA ALA A 221 -10.83 -3.30 7.64
C ALA A 221 -12.23 -3.88 7.87
N LYS A 222 -13.19 -3.61 6.97
CA LYS A 222 -14.51 -4.24 7.03
C LYS A 222 -14.42 -5.76 6.91
N LEU A 223 -13.64 -6.24 5.94
CA LEU A 223 -13.45 -7.68 5.72
C LEU A 223 -12.77 -8.34 6.94
N LEU A 224 -11.87 -7.63 7.63
CA LEU A 224 -11.26 -8.12 8.86
C LEU A 224 -12.28 -8.19 10.01
N GLN A 225 -13.17 -7.21 10.13
CA GLN A 225 -14.26 -7.27 11.11
C GLN A 225 -15.21 -8.45 10.82
N ASP A 226 -15.51 -8.70 9.54
CA ASP A 226 -16.37 -9.79 9.10
C ASP A 226 -15.71 -11.17 9.25
N SER A 227 -14.39 -11.24 9.29
CA SER A 227 -13.65 -12.47 9.62
C SER A 227 -13.72 -12.82 11.13
N GLY A 228 -14.34 -11.95 11.94
CA GLY A 228 -14.52 -12.15 13.37
C GLY A 228 -13.35 -11.65 14.22
N ALA A 229 -12.54 -10.72 13.70
CA ALA A 229 -11.57 -10.02 14.53
C ALA A 229 -12.27 -9.26 15.68
N PRO A 230 -11.77 -9.33 16.92
CA PRO A 230 -12.35 -8.57 18.02
C PRO A 230 -12.29 -7.07 17.78
N VAL A 231 -13.29 -6.35 18.26
CA VAL A 231 -13.35 -4.88 18.16
C VAL A 231 -12.11 -4.25 18.79
N GLY A 232 -11.61 -3.18 18.17
CA GLY A 232 -10.44 -2.45 18.64
C GLY A 232 -9.09 -3.10 18.33
N THR A 233 -9.06 -4.31 17.76
CA THR A 233 -7.78 -4.95 17.35
C THR A 233 -7.16 -4.27 16.12
N LEU A 234 -7.98 -3.70 15.24
CA LEU A 234 -7.57 -2.76 14.20
C LEU A 234 -8.36 -1.45 14.36
N ASN A 235 -7.67 -0.32 14.31
CA ASN A 235 -8.26 1.00 14.16
C ASN A 235 -7.57 1.75 13.01
N ILE A 236 -8.32 2.58 12.29
CA ILE A 236 -7.82 3.42 11.19
C ILE A 236 -8.11 4.87 11.50
N ILE A 237 -7.05 5.68 11.44
CA ILE A 237 -7.12 7.14 11.46
C ILE A 237 -6.62 7.72 10.14
N HIS A 238 -7.07 8.93 9.83
CA HIS A 238 -6.63 9.66 8.66
C HIS A 238 -5.99 11.00 9.04
N GLY A 239 -5.30 11.61 8.09
CA GLY A 239 -4.60 12.89 8.26
C GLY A 239 -3.19 12.85 7.71
N GLN A 240 -2.47 13.97 7.81
CA GLN A 240 -1.11 14.12 7.28
C GLN A 240 -0.08 14.19 8.42
N HIS A 241 0.68 15.29 8.50
CA HIS A 241 1.78 15.46 9.44
C HIS A 241 1.35 15.32 10.92
N GLU A 242 0.20 15.86 11.31
CA GLU A 242 -0.28 15.75 12.70
C GLU A 242 -0.57 14.31 13.11
N ALA A 243 -1.17 13.51 12.22
CA ALA A 243 -1.44 12.09 12.48
C ALA A 243 -0.14 11.27 12.55
N VAL A 244 0.86 11.60 11.73
CA VAL A 244 2.19 10.97 11.79
C VAL A 244 2.90 11.32 13.09
N ASN A 245 2.91 12.60 13.49
CA ASN A 245 3.50 13.05 14.75
C ASN A 245 2.83 12.38 15.95
N PHE A 246 1.50 12.32 15.94
CA PHE A 246 0.72 11.61 16.94
C PHE A 246 1.21 10.17 17.10
N ILE A 247 1.36 9.42 15.99
CA ILE A 247 1.85 8.03 16.02
C ILE A 247 3.27 7.94 16.61
N CYS A 248 4.15 8.86 16.23
CA CYS A 248 5.52 8.89 16.72
C CYS A 248 5.61 9.18 18.22
N ASP A 249 4.72 10.04 18.73
CA ASP A 249 4.83 10.60 20.07
C ASP A 249 4.02 9.81 21.10
N HIS A 250 2.90 9.19 20.71
CA HIS A 250 1.97 8.59 21.66
C HIS A 250 2.62 7.47 22.50
N PRO A 251 2.55 7.50 23.85
CA PRO A 251 3.32 6.60 24.73
C PRO A 251 2.84 5.14 24.72
N ASP A 252 1.58 4.91 24.36
CA ASP A 252 1.02 3.55 24.27
C ASP A 252 1.42 2.80 23.01
N ILE A 253 1.92 3.48 21.97
CA ILE A 253 2.39 2.84 20.73
C ILE A 253 3.82 2.32 20.95
N LYS A 254 4.06 1.03 20.67
CA LYS A 254 5.33 0.34 20.99
C LYS A 254 6.21 0.12 19.77
N ALA A 255 5.63 0.03 18.59
CA ALA A 255 6.36 -0.13 17.34
C ALA A 255 5.69 0.60 16.18
N ILE A 256 6.49 1.06 15.23
CA ILE A 256 6.04 1.76 14.03
C ILE A 256 6.59 1.04 12.79
N SER A 257 5.71 0.74 11.85
CA SER A 257 6.05 0.29 10.51
C SER A 257 5.72 1.39 9.50
N PHE A 258 6.72 1.89 8.78
CA PHE A 258 6.55 2.92 7.77
C PHE A 258 7.03 2.42 6.41
N VAL A 259 6.28 2.75 5.37
CA VAL A 259 6.74 2.67 3.98
C VAL A 259 6.44 4.00 3.28
N GLY A 260 7.42 4.57 2.58
CA GLY A 260 7.22 5.83 1.85
C GLY A 260 8.53 6.49 1.39
N SER A 261 8.53 7.81 1.27
CA SER A 261 9.71 8.58 0.83
C SER A 261 10.82 8.64 1.89
N ASN A 262 12.06 8.87 1.47
CA ASN A 262 13.21 9.08 2.37
C ASN A 262 12.95 10.16 3.42
N GLN A 263 12.51 11.36 3.01
CA GLN A 263 12.28 12.49 3.93
C GLN A 263 11.33 12.13 5.08
N ALA A 264 10.18 11.53 4.76
CA ALA A 264 9.23 11.08 5.78
C ALA A 264 9.77 9.88 6.61
N GLY A 265 10.48 8.95 5.97
CA GLY A 265 11.05 7.77 6.63
C GLY A 265 12.12 8.11 7.65
N GLU A 266 13.08 8.96 7.28
CA GLU A 266 14.12 9.48 8.18
C GLU A 266 13.49 10.22 9.37
N TYR A 267 12.52 11.10 9.10
CA TYR A 267 11.80 11.82 10.14
C TYR A 267 11.07 10.90 11.13
N ILE A 268 10.33 9.90 10.63
CA ILE A 268 9.58 8.94 11.46
C ILE A 268 10.54 8.03 12.22
N PHE A 269 11.63 7.59 11.59
CA PHE A 269 12.65 6.76 12.23
C PHE A 269 13.31 7.50 13.39
N GLU A 270 13.76 8.74 13.17
CA GLU A 270 14.39 9.56 14.20
C GLU A 270 13.42 9.88 15.33
N ARG A 271 12.25 10.45 15.01
CA ARG A 271 11.26 10.86 16.01
C ARG A 271 10.74 9.68 16.80
N GLY A 272 10.33 8.60 16.14
CA GLY A 272 9.81 7.40 16.80
C GLY A 272 10.85 6.74 17.72
N SER A 273 12.10 6.60 17.26
CA SER A 273 13.19 6.03 18.05
C SER A 273 13.55 6.89 19.26
N ARG A 274 13.52 8.23 19.11
CA ARG A 274 13.71 9.17 20.24
C ARG A 274 12.66 8.99 21.35
N HIS A 275 11.46 8.54 21.00
CA HIS A 275 10.40 8.19 21.95
C HIS A 275 10.43 6.71 22.41
N GLY A 276 11.55 6.01 22.21
CA GLY A 276 11.78 4.65 22.70
C GLY A 276 11.02 3.55 21.93
N LYS A 277 10.48 3.86 20.75
CA LYS A 277 9.72 2.90 19.94
C LYS A 277 10.66 2.11 19.02
N ARG A 278 10.30 0.86 18.72
CA ARG A 278 10.93 0.11 17.61
C ARG A 278 10.40 0.66 16.29
N VAL A 279 11.27 1.12 15.39
CA VAL A 279 10.84 1.64 14.09
C VAL A 279 11.49 0.85 12.95
N GLN A 280 10.67 0.42 11.99
CA GLN A 280 11.13 0.01 10.67
C GLN A 280 10.62 1.01 9.63
N ALA A 281 11.51 1.52 8.79
CA ALA A 281 11.20 2.52 7.77
C ALA A 281 11.77 2.05 6.42
N ASN A 282 10.88 1.61 5.53
CA ASN A 282 11.26 1.21 4.17
C ASN A 282 11.04 2.41 3.25
N MET A 283 12.14 2.93 2.71
CA MET A 283 12.16 4.24 2.08
C MET A 283 12.20 4.16 0.55
N GLY A 284 12.60 5.26 -0.10
CA GLY A 284 12.71 5.41 -1.54
C GLY A 284 13.80 4.55 -2.17
N ALA A 285 13.85 4.57 -3.50
CA ALA A 285 14.70 3.69 -4.27
C ALA A 285 15.13 4.30 -5.61
N LYS A 286 16.28 3.83 -6.10
CA LYS A 286 16.78 4.07 -7.46
C LYS A 286 17.37 2.79 -8.00
N ASN A 287 16.51 1.88 -8.46
CA ASN A 287 16.97 0.55 -8.84
C ASN A 287 17.65 0.55 -10.20
N HIS A 288 18.71 -0.26 -10.29
CA HIS A 288 19.55 -0.42 -11.47
C HIS A 288 19.41 -1.84 -12.01
N GLY A 289 19.10 -1.97 -13.30
CA GLY A 289 19.18 -3.22 -14.03
C GLY A 289 20.47 -3.27 -14.84
N VAL A 290 21.44 -4.10 -14.44
CA VAL A 290 22.68 -4.30 -15.20
C VAL A 290 22.44 -5.38 -16.26
N VAL A 291 22.66 -5.03 -17.53
CA VAL A 291 22.42 -5.90 -18.68
C VAL A 291 23.75 -6.23 -19.34
N MET A 292 24.16 -7.48 -19.21
CA MET A 292 25.36 -8.03 -19.81
C MET A 292 25.09 -8.49 -21.27
N PRO A 293 26.11 -8.49 -22.15
CA PRO A 293 25.95 -8.94 -23.54
C PRO A 293 25.46 -10.38 -23.72
N ASP A 294 25.70 -11.25 -22.74
CA ASP A 294 25.31 -12.66 -22.71
C ASP A 294 23.91 -12.89 -22.13
N ALA A 295 23.24 -11.83 -21.67
CA ALA A 295 21.85 -11.92 -21.21
C ALA A 295 20.91 -12.35 -22.35
N ASN A 296 19.83 -13.05 -22.01
CA ASN A 296 18.77 -13.32 -22.99
C ASN A 296 18.10 -11.99 -23.39
N LYS A 297 18.41 -11.53 -24.61
CA LYS A 297 17.99 -10.23 -25.12
C LYS A 297 16.48 -10.02 -25.08
N GLU A 298 15.71 -10.95 -25.64
CA GLU A 298 14.25 -10.81 -25.77
C GLU A 298 13.57 -10.73 -24.40
N ASN A 299 13.90 -11.65 -23.49
CA ASN A 299 13.36 -11.61 -22.13
C ASN A 299 13.78 -10.32 -21.41
N THR A 300 15.05 -9.91 -21.54
CA THR A 300 15.56 -8.70 -20.88
C THR A 300 14.81 -7.45 -21.32
N LEU A 301 14.64 -7.25 -22.64
CA LEU A 301 13.97 -6.06 -23.16
C LEU A 301 12.50 -6.01 -22.76
N ASN A 302 11.79 -7.14 -22.77
CA ASN A 302 10.41 -7.21 -22.30
C ASN A 302 10.29 -6.91 -20.79
N GLN A 303 11.20 -7.45 -19.97
CA GLN A 303 11.19 -7.20 -18.52
C GLN A 303 11.55 -5.76 -18.16
N LEU A 304 12.48 -5.13 -18.89
CA LEU A 304 12.83 -3.72 -18.68
C LEU A 304 11.63 -2.80 -18.90
N VAL A 305 10.84 -3.03 -19.96
CA VAL A 305 9.64 -2.25 -20.25
C VAL A 305 8.62 -2.38 -19.11
N GLY A 306 8.29 -3.61 -18.71
CA GLY A 306 7.34 -3.84 -17.62
C GLY A 306 7.81 -3.29 -16.26
N ALA A 307 9.10 -3.44 -15.95
CA ALA A 307 9.69 -2.98 -14.70
C ALA A 307 9.85 -1.45 -14.62
N ALA A 308 10.02 -0.76 -15.74
CA ALA A 308 10.15 0.69 -15.79
C ALA A 308 8.79 1.40 -15.79
N PHE A 309 7.83 0.93 -16.60
CA PHE A 309 6.60 1.68 -16.88
C PHE A 309 5.35 1.14 -16.16
N GLY A 310 5.36 -0.10 -15.68
CA GLY A 310 4.22 -0.68 -14.94
C GLY A 310 3.82 0.20 -13.74
N ALA A 311 2.52 0.40 -13.53
CA ALA A 311 1.96 1.39 -12.59
C ALA A 311 2.52 2.83 -12.74
N ALA A 312 2.83 3.23 -13.97
CA ALA A 312 3.47 4.52 -14.31
C ALA A 312 4.82 4.74 -13.60
N GLY A 313 5.54 3.66 -13.27
CA GLY A 313 6.82 3.72 -12.57
C GLY A 313 6.72 4.10 -11.08
N GLN A 314 5.52 4.26 -10.52
CA GLN A 314 5.27 4.68 -9.12
C GLN A 314 5.52 3.52 -8.13
N ARG A 315 6.64 2.81 -8.27
CA ARG A 315 7.01 1.62 -7.48
C ARG A 315 8.41 1.83 -6.94
N CYS A 316 8.64 1.60 -5.65
CA CYS A 316 10.00 1.53 -5.11
C CYS A 316 10.82 0.40 -5.75
N MET A 317 10.16 -0.61 -6.32
CA MET A 317 10.81 -1.70 -7.05
C MET A 317 10.94 -1.45 -8.57
N ALA A 318 10.51 -0.28 -9.08
CA ALA A 318 10.65 0.02 -10.52
C ALA A 318 12.11 0.12 -10.93
N LEU A 319 12.44 -0.36 -12.14
CA LEU A 319 13.77 -0.18 -12.73
C LEU A 319 13.85 1.21 -13.34
N SER A 320 14.39 2.15 -12.57
CA SER A 320 14.59 3.54 -12.98
C SER A 320 15.83 3.75 -13.85
N THR A 321 16.79 2.82 -13.82
CA THR A 321 18.06 2.92 -14.54
C THR A 321 18.42 1.57 -15.16
N ALA A 322 18.75 1.55 -16.45
CA ALA A 322 19.33 0.39 -17.12
C ALA A 322 20.79 0.67 -17.46
N ILE A 323 21.69 -0.23 -17.05
CA ILE A 323 23.12 -0.17 -17.37
C ILE A 323 23.39 -1.23 -18.44
N LEU A 324 23.50 -0.81 -19.70
CA LEU A 324 23.80 -1.69 -20.82
C LEU A 324 25.33 -1.81 -20.99
N VAL A 325 25.88 -2.99 -20.77
CA VAL A 325 27.32 -3.24 -20.79
C VAL A 325 27.78 -3.63 -22.19
N GLY A 326 28.83 -2.98 -22.71
CA GLY A 326 29.46 -3.32 -23.98
C GLY A 326 28.46 -3.40 -25.14
N GLU A 327 28.41 -4.56 -25.79
CA GLU A 327 27.57 -4.82 -26.96
C GLU A 327 26.06 -4.72 -26.67
N ALA A 328 25.62 -4.89 -25.41
CA ALA A 328 24.21 -4.72 -25.03
C ALA A 328 23.69 -3.30 -25.29
N LYS A 329 24.58 -2.30 -25.38
CA LYS A 329 24.23 -0.92 -25.78
C LYS A 329 23.48 -0.88 -27.12
N LYS A 330 23.78 -1.81 -28.03
CA LYS A 330 23.13 -1.92 -29.35
C LYS A 330 21.64 -2.27 -29.26
N TRP A 331 21.14 -2.73 -28.11
CA TRP A 331 19.73 -3.11 -27.91
C TRP A 331 18.82 -1.91 -27.58
N LEU A 332 19.40 -0.74 -27.31
CA LEU A 332 18.67 0.46 -26.90
C LEU A 332 17.58 0.90 -27.91
N PRO A 333 17.80 0.88 -29.24
CA PRO A 333 16.73 1.22 -30.19
C PRO A 333 15.51 0.29 -30.08
N GLU A 334 15.73 -1.01 -29.87
CA GLU A 334 14.64 -1.98 -29.74
C GLU A 334 13.90 -1.85 -28.39
N LEU A 335 14.57 -1.39 -27.34
CA LEU A 335 13.91 -1.00 -26.09
C LEU A 335 12.96 0.19 -26.33
N VAL A 336 13.41 1.18 -27.10
CA VAL A 336 12.62 2.36 -27.47
C VAL A 336 11.40 1.98 -28.31
N GLU A 337 11.57 1.11 -29.31
CA GLU A 337 10.43 0.64 -30.12
C GLU A 337 9.39 -0.12 -29.29
N ARG A 338 9.81 -1.00 -28.37
CA ARG A 338 8.88 -1.67 -27.45
C ARG A 338 8.17 -0.70 -26.51
N ALA A 339 8.86 0.33 -26.02
CA ALA A 339 8.24 1.32 -25.15
C ALA A 339 7.20 2.18 -25.90
N LYS A 340 7.42 2.47 -27.20
CA LYS A 340 6.48 3.23 -28.04
C LYS A 340 5.14 2.52 -28.22
N THR A 341 5.10 1.19 -28.15
CA THR A 341 3.85 0.43 -28.32
C THR A 341 2.97 0.43 -27.08
N LEU A 342 3.46 0.94 -25.94
CA LEU A 342 2.67 0.98 -24.70
C LEU A 342 1.47 1.91 -24.83
N ARG A 343 0.29 1.37 -24.51
CA ARG A 343 -0.98 2.07 -24.49
C ARG A 343 -1.21 2.75 -23.15
N VAL A 344 -1.04 4.07 -23.14
CA VAL A 344 -1.36 4.92 -21.98
C VAL A 344 -2.83 5.30 -22.00
N ASN A 345 -3.56 4.98 -20.93
CA ASN A 345 -4.97 5.36 -20.79
C ASN A 345 -5.37 5.34 -19.30
N ALA A 346 -6.60 5.75 -18.96
CA ALA A 346 -7.12 5.56 -17.61
C ALA A 346 -7.10 4.07 -17.22
N GLY A 347 -6.78 3.77 -15.97
CA GLY A 347 -6.50 2.40 -15.52
C GLY A 347 -7.69 1.44 -15.56
N ASP A 348 -8.91 1.97 -15.63
CA ASP A 348 -10.15 1.21 -15.80
C ASP A 348 -10.48 0.89 -17.27
N GLN A 349 -9.75 1.48 -18.22
CA GLN A 349 -9.97 1.25 -19.64
C GLN A 349 -9.36 -0.08 -20.09
N PRO A 350 -10.10 -0.93 -20.81
CA PRO A 350 -9.59 -2.21 -21.30
C PRO A 350 -8.33 -2.01 -22.15
N GLY A 351 -7.28 -2.78 -21.89
CA GLY A 351 -6.03 -2.80 -22.65
C GLY A 351 -5.12 -1.58 -22.44
N ALA A 352 -5.28 -0.84 -21.33
CA ALA A 352 -4.27 0.11 -20.88
C ALA A 352 -3.06 -0.67 -20.33
N ASP A 353 -1.85 -0.33 -20.76
CA ASP A 353 -0.61 -0.91 -20.23
C ASP A 353 -0.19 -0.23 -18.92
N PHE A 354 -0.41 1.09 -18.81
CA PHE A 354 -0.25 1.82 -17.55
C PHE A 354 -1.10 3.11 -17.52
N GLY A 355 -1.35 3.59 -16.30
CA GLY A 355 -2.24 4.71 -15.98
C GLY A 355 -1.55 6.06 -15.74
N PRO A 356 -2.27 7.04 -15.18
CA PRO A 356 -1.73 8.34 -14.80
C PRO A 356 -0.84 8.29 -13.54
N LEU A 357 -0.09 9.37 -13.32
CA LEU A 357 0.57 9.66 -12.04
C LEU A 357 -0.46 10.12 -11.00
N ILE A 358 -0.16 9.92 -9.71
CA ILE A 358 -1.13 10.12 -8.63
C ILE A 358 -1.67 11.55 -8.51
N THR A 359 -0.88 12.58 -8.87
CA THR A 359 -1.26 13.99 -8.69
C THR A 359 -0.68 14.88 -9.79
N PRO A 360 -1.26 16.09 -9.99
CA PRO A 360 -0.67 17.10 -10.87
C PRO A 360 0.77 17.46 -10.48
N GLN A 361 1.07 17.53 -9.17
CA GLN A 361 2.41 17.84 -8.67
C GLN A 361 3.41 16.72 -8.98
N ALA A 362 2.97 15.46 -8.93
CA ALA A 362 3.79 14.34 -9.38
C ALA A 362 4.09 14.44 -10.89
N LYS A 363 3.08 14.72 -11.72
CA LYS A 363 3.26 14.95 -13.16
C LYS A 363 4.26 16.08 -13.44
N GLU A 364 4.09 17.22 -12.78
CA GLU A 364 4.99 18.36 -12.90
C GLU A 364 6.43 17.99 -12.51
N ARG A 365 6.62 17.33 -11.36
CA ARG A 365 7.93 16.85 -10.90
C ARG A 365 8.60 15.93 -11.92
N VAL A 366 7.87 14.98 -12.49
CA VAL A 366 8.41 14.07 -13.53
C VAL A 366 8.84 14.86 -14.75
N CYS A 367 8.00 15.77 -15.26
CA CYS A 367 8.36 16.64 -16.39
C CYS A 367 9.61 17.47 -16.10
N ASN A 368 9.71 18.07 -14.91
CA ASN A 368 10.88 18.85 -14.50
C ASN A 368 12.16 18.00 -14.42
N LEU A 369 12.07 16.75 -13.95
CA LEU A 369 13.21 15.83 -13.95
C LEU A 369 13.67 15.47 -15.37
N ILE A 370 12.73 15.24 -16.29
CA ILE A 370 13.04 15.00 -17.71
C ILE A 370 13.75 16.22 -18.33
N ASP A 371 13.26 17.43 -18.03
CA ASP A 371 13.89 18.67 -18.47
C ASP A 371 15.31 18.85 -17.90
N SER A 372 15.51 18.54 -16.62
CA SER A 372 16.83 18.60 -15.98
C SER A 372 17.84 17.67 -16.66
N GLY A 373 17.41 16.46 -17.03
CA GLY A 373 18.26 15.49 -17.74
C GLY A 373 18.84 16.06 -19.04
N THR A 374 18.03 16.79 -19.80
CA THR A 374 18.45 17.40 -21.07
C THR A 374 19.42 18.57 -20.84
N LYS A 375 19.15 19.41 -19.84
CA LYS A 375 20.05 20.52 -19.44
C LYS A 375 21.42 20.03 -19.00
N GLU A 376 21.48 18.84 -18.43
CA GLU A 376 22.70 18.19 -17.93
C GLU A 376 23.37 17.30 -19.00
N GLY A 377 22.95 17.40 -20.27
CA GLY A 377 23.61 16.77 -21.42
C GLY A 377 23.15 15.35 -21.76
N ALA A 378 22.07 14.86 -21.16
CA ALA A 378 21.44 13.60 -21.55
C ALA A 378 20.61 13.76 -22.84
N SER A 379 20.34 12.66 -23.53
CA SER A 379 19.60 12.64 -24.80
C SER A 379 18.25 11.93 -24.63
N ILE A 380 17.15 12.61 -24.89
CA ILE A 380 15.81 12.01 -24.88
C ILE A 380 15.61 11.19 -26.16
N LEU A 381 15.44 9.87 -26.02
CA LEU A 381 15.19 8.95 -27.15
C LEU A 381 13.70 8.68 -27.38
N LEU A 382 12.90 8.84 -26.33
CA LEU A 382 11.44 8.78 -26.37
C LEU A 382 10.92 9.82 -25.38
N ASP A 383 10.06 10.73 -25.83
CA ASP A 383 9.53 11.84 -25.02
C ASP A 383 8.02 11.67 -24.79
N GLY A 384 7.65 11.28 -23.56
CA GLY A 384 6.26 11.07 -23.18
C GLY A 384 5.51 12.31 -22.69
N ARG A 385 6.16 13.46 -22.54
CA ARG A 385 5.60 14.61 -21.80
C ARG A 385 4.36 15.22 -22.44
N LYS A 386 4.24 15.13 -23.77
CA LYS A 386 3.17 15.78 -24.55
C LYS A 386 2.03 14.82 -24.92
N ILE A 387 1.95 13.65 -24.27
CA ILE A 387 0.90 12.69 -24.55
C ILE A 387 -0.49 13.29 -24.29
N LYS A 388 -1.44 12.99 -25.18
CA LYS A 388 -2.85 13.35 -25.02
C LYS A 388 -3.66 12.06 -24.99
N VAL A 389 -4.41 11.85 -23.91
CA VAL A 389 -5.31 10.71 -23.76
C VAL A 389 -6.72 11.21 -24.01
N LYS A 390 -7.34 10.73 -25.10
CA LYS A 390 -8.68 11.18 -25.53
C LYS A 390 -9.72 10.88 -24.43
N GLY A 391 -10.50 11.89 -24.05
CA GLY A 391 -11.51 11.81 -22.99
C GLY A 391 -10.96 11.95 -21.56
N TYR A 392 -9.64 12.13 -21.43
CA TYR A 392 -8.95 12.29 -20.15
C TYR A 392 -7.90 13.41 -20.23
N GLU A 393 -8.22 14.49 -20.94
CA GLU A 393 -7.31 15.60 -21.25
C GLU A 393 -6.77 16.28 -19.98
N ASN A 394 -7.56 16.27 -18.90
CA ASN A 394 -7.19 16.84 -17.61
C ASN A 394 -6.38 15.88 -16.72
N GLY A 395 -6.15 14.64 -17.15
CA GLY A 395 -5.48 13.64 -16.33
C GLY A 395 -3.97 13.83 -16.16
N ASN A 396 -3.43 13.16 -15.14
CA ASN A 396 -2.03 13.24 -14.74
C ASN A 396 -1.12 12.32 -15.58
N PHE A 397 -1.33 12.27 -16.90
CA PHE A 397 -0.58 11.39 -17.80
C PHE A 397 0.78 11.94 -18.18
N VAL A 398 1.78 11.05 -18.19
CA VAL A 398 3.08 11.19 -18.83
C VAL A 398 3.34 9.89 -19.58
N GLY A 399 3.66 9.97 -20.87
CA GLY A 399 3.95 8.81 -21.69
C GLY A 399 5.28 8.15 -21.33
N PRO A 400 5.58 6.97 -21.93
CA PRO A 400 6.86 6.32 -21.73
C PRO A 400 7.98 7.28 -22.16
N THR A 401 8.98 7.46 -21.31
CA THR A 401 10.10 8.36 -21.56
C THR A 401 11.40 7.60 -21.35
N ILE A 402 12.28 7.59 -22.36
CA ILE A 402 13.59 6.93 -22.31
C ILE A 402 14.66 7.99 -22.56
N ILE A 403 15.57 8.12 -21.60
CA ILE A 403 16.68 9.08 -21.64
C ILE A 403 17.98 8.27 -21.65
N SER A 404 18.89 8.64 -22.55
CA SER A 404 20.19 8.00 -22.75
C SER A 404 21.34 8.97 -22.49
N ASN A 405 22.57 8.45 -22.46
CA ASN A 405 23.77 9.24 -22.15
C ASN A 405 23.70 9.97 -20.80
N VAL A 406 22.97 9.40 -19.83
CA VAL A 406 22.90 9.93 -18.46
C VAL A 406 24.24 9.70 -17.77
N LYS A 407 24.84 10.76 -17.24
CA LYS A 407 26.09 10.69 -16.47
C LYS A 407 25.78 10.52 -14.99
N VAL A 408 26.68 9.87 -14.26
CA VAL A 408 26.52 9.63 -12.81
C VAL A 408 26.51 10.91 -11.97
N ASN A 409 27.10 11.99 -12.48
CA ASN A 409 27.08 13.31 -11.85
C ASN A 409 25.80 14.11 -12.17
N ASN A 410 24.83 13.50 -12.85
CA ASN A 410 23.55 14.13 -13.15
C ASN A 410 22.67 14.16 -11.89
N SER A 411 22.86 15.20 -11.07
CA SER A 411 22.27 15.31 -9.74
C SER A 411 20.74 15.36 -9.73
N GLY A 412 20.13 15.79 -10.84
CA GLY A 412 18.69 15.75 -11.01
C GLY A 412 18.19 14.34 -11.29
N LEU A 413 18.36 13.88 -12.54
CA LEU A 413 17.72 12.67 -13.07
C LEU A 413 18.31 11.37 -12.50
N PHE A 414 19.63 11.29 -12.32
CA PHE A 414 20.29 10.05 -11.87
C PHE A 414 20.17 9.87 -10.35
N CYS A 415 20.33 10.94 -9.57
CA CYS A 415 20.31 10.86 -8.10
C CYS A 415 18.91 10.93 -7.47
N SER A 416 17.90 11.42 -8.19
CA SER A 416 16.53 11.54 -7.64
C SER A 416 15.64 10.35 -7.97
N GLN A 417 14.80 9.93 -7.02
CA GLN A 417 13.64 9.09 -7.32
C GLN A 417 12.56 9.93 -8.00
N ILE A 418 12.00 9.38 -9.09
CA ILE A 418 10.92 9.98 -9.89
C ILE A 418 9.64 10.05 -9.05
#